data_AF-A0A4E9FKX4-F1
#
_entry.id   AF-A0A4E9FKX4-F1
#
_cell.length_a   1.000
_cell.length_b   1.000
_cell.length_c   1.000
_cell.angle_alpha   90.00
_cell.angle_beta   90.00
_cell.angle_gamma   90.00
#
_symmetry.space_group_name_H-M   'P 1'
#
loop_
_entity.id
_entity.type
_entity.pdbx_description
1 polymer ?
#
loop_
_entity_poly.entity_id
_entity_poly.type
_entity_poly.pdbx_seq_one_letter_code
_entity_poly.pdbx_strand_id
1 'polypeptide(L)'
;MHVIDVDNHLLSLKERLAVPETERYDIGFKKSVLPISLQPSESKNVPKLSRKMHLTINLKKVEHWQLSIFHHYRIFDDIFHTNVFFHNTQNMQLKWGSTGLYQGNLIDAADTSNKPDIWIQSLNGGFSSFVLLNLDGNPYSCGGEIVHWLVANIPDGKSVGDGTEIVPYFQVVPFRGTGYHRIACLLLRHNEIINLTSRKPSSPALIDRIFNVGQLYKEFEKQWTPSSLSFAQASWDASVNEALHRIGMKSPIYEYQYYPPVKMDQKEFPLKPQPFNLYLDQFRNPKEIHADLLKKRLQMRKADKSPEQPKYPDIDYVEHKRYMPFWQHDNLIKENSGFSRYRVLWSNPIS
;
A
#
# COMPACT_ATOMS: atom_id res chain seq x y z
N MET A 1 -10.98 -5.71 -49.10
CA MET A 1 -10.03 -5.59 -47.98
C MET A 1 -9.98 -4.13 -47.58
N HIS A 2 -10.42 -3.77 -46.37
CA HIS A 2 -10.19 -2.42 -45.86
C HIS A 2 -8.72 -2.36 -45.42
N VAL A 3 -7.90 -1.68 -46.21
CA VAL A 3 -6.52 -1.35 -45.82
C VAL A 3 -6.65 -0.24 -44.78
N ILE A 4 -6.40 -0.58 -43.52
CA ILE A 4 -6.33 0.41 -42.44
C ILE A 4 -5.01 1.15 -42.66
N ASP A 5 -5.11 2.44 -42.93
CA ASP A 5 -3.96 3.31 -43.10
C ASP A 5 -3.28 3.53 -41.74
N VAL A 6 -2.11 2.94 -41.58
CA VAL A 6 -1.32 2.86 -40.34
C VAL A 6 -1.01 4.27 -39.82
N ASP A 7 -0.84 5.24 -40.71
CA ASP A 7 -0.40 6.58 -40.36
C ASP A 7 -1.51 7.49 -39.82
N ASN A 8 -2.79 7.17 -40.07
CA ASN A 8 -3.93 8.02 -39.67
C ASN A 8 -4.55 7.66 -38.29
N HIS A 9 -4.09 6.59 -37.62
CA HIS A 9 -4.71 6.07 -36.39
C HIS A 9 -3.76 5.69 -35.25
N LEU A 10 -2.46 5.93 -35.38
CA LEU A 10 -1.47 5.38 -34.45
C LEU A 10 -0.78 6.45 -33.60
N LEU A 11 -1.54 7.07 -32.69
CA LEU A 11 -0.90 7.47 -31.44
C LEU A 11 -0.24 6.22 -30.85
N SER A 12 1.08 6.28 -30.64
CA SER A 12 1.83 5.21 -30.01
C SER A 12 1.26 4.93 -28.62
N LEU A 13 1.45 3.72 -28.09
CA LEU A 13 1.01 3.40 -26.73
C LEU A 13 1.64 4.36 -25.69
N LYS A 14 2.87 4.84 -25.96
CA LYS A 14 3.54 5.86 -25.15
C LYS A 14 2.76 7.19 -25.15
N GLU A 15 2.30 7.66 -26.31
CA GLU A 15 1.52 8.90 -26.42
C GLU A 15 0.13 8.76 -25.79
N ARG A 16 -0.51 7.59 -25.94
CA ARG A 16 -1.83 7.32 -25.31
C ARG A 16 -1.76 7.26 -23.79
N LEU A 17 -0.62 6.84 -23.25
CA LEU A 17 -0.36 6.77 -21.81
C LEU A 17 0.44 7.96 -21.29
N ALA A 18 0.78 8.94 -22.14
CA ALA A 18 1.60 10.07 -21.75
C ALA A 18 0.82 10.93 -20.75
N VAL A 19 1.36 11.05 -19.54
CA VAL A 19 0.91 12.04 -18.57
C VAL A 19 1.57 13.37 -18.95
N PRO A 20 0.85 14.50 -18.93
CA PRO A 20 1.43 15.80 -19.25
C PRO A 20 2.65 16.09 -18.37
N GLU A 21 3.74 16.57 -18.99
CA GLU A 21 4.93 16.99 -18.26
C GLU A 21 4.61 18.26 -17.46
N THR A 22 4.58 18.12 -16.13
CA THR A 22 4.44 19.24 -15.22
C THR A 22 5.80 19.64 -14.66
N GLU A 23 6.03 20.96 -14.53
CA GLU A 23 7.19 21.50 -13.83
C GLU A 23 7.20 20.99 -12.39
N ARG A 24 8.38 20.58 -11.91
CA ARG A 24 8.56 20.08 -10.54
C ARG A 24 9.31 21.10 -9.70
N TYR A 25 8.87 21.28 -8.46
CA TYR A 25 9.41 22.24 -7.50
C TYR A 25 10.09 21.51 -6.32
N ASP A 26 11.36 21.85 -6.07
CA ASP A 26 12.11 21.38 -4.89
C ASP A 26 11.83 22.31 -3.70
N ILE A 27 11.23 21.76 -2.64
CA ILE A 27 10.89 22.49 -1.41
C ILE A 27 11.88 22.24 -0.27
N GLY A 28 12.88 21.38 -0.48
CA GLY A 28 13.83 20.99 0.56
C GLY A 28 15.06 21.88 0.67
N PHE A 29 15.96 21.44 1.56
CA PHE A 29 17.30 22.02 1.61
C PHE A 29 18.09 21.68 0.35
N LYS A 30 18.90 22.65 -0.09
CA LYS A 30 19.87 22.41 -1.17
C LYS A 30 20.81 21.28 -0.76
N LYS A 31 21.04 20.32 -1.67
CA LYS A 31 22.01 19.24 -1.45
C LYS A 31 23.37 19.83 -1.11
N SER A 32 23.91 19.42 0.03
CA SER A 32 25.34 19.58 0.31
C SER A 32 26.09 18.68 -0.66
N VAL A 33 26.64 19.27 -1.72
CA VAL A 33 27.64 18.58 -2.52
C VAL A 33 28.85 18.46 -1.62
N LEU A 34 29.02 17.30 -0.95
CA LEU A 34 30.29 16.99 -0.33
C LEU A 34 31.35 17.19 -1.42
N PRO A 35 32.40 17.99 -1.18
CA PRO A 35 33.46 18.14 -2.16
C PRO A 35 33.94 16.74 -2.47
N ILE A 36 33.79 16.33 -3.74
CA ILE A 36 34.36 15.09 -4.26
C ILE A 36 35.82 15.15 -3.83
N SER A 37 36.22 14.31 -2.87
CA SER A 37 37.61 14.32 -2.43
C SER A 37 38.42 14.05 -3.68
N LEU A 38 39.18 15.05 -4.12
CA LEU A 38 40.03 14.96 -5.28
C LEU A 38 40.95 13.77 -5.07
N GLN A 39 40.63 12.71 -5.81
CA GLN A 39 41.26 11.41 -5.84
C GLN A 39 41.10 10.57 -4.57
N PRO A 40 40.55 9.33 -4.67
CA PRO A 40 40.91 8.32 -3.69
C PRO A 40 42.43 8.19 -3.76
N SER A 41 43.13 8.31 -2.63
CA SER A 41 44.54 7.92 -2.57
C SER A 41 44.63 6.55 -3.23
N GLU A 42 45.24 6.46 -4.41
CA GLU A 42 45.32 5.23 -5.17
C GLU A 42 46.11 4.24 -4.33
N SER A 43 45.42 3.45 -3.52
CA SER A 43 46.06 2.32 -2.88
C SER A 43 46.48 1.43 -4.04
N LYS A 44 47.80 1.24 -4.21
CA LYS A 44 48.44 0.54 -5.35
C LYS A 44 47.88 -0.87 -5.63
N ASN A 45 46.98 -1.36 -4.77
CA ASN A 45 46.37 -2.67 -4.78
C ASN A 45 44.95 -2.70 -5.40
N VAL A 46 44.25 -1.56 -5.58
CA VAL A 46 42.89 -1.55 -6.19
C VAL A 46 42.87 -2.20 -7.58
N PRO A 47 43.80 -1.88 -8.50
CA PRO A 47 43.81 -2.50 -9.83
C PRO A 47 44.09 -4.01 -9.76
N LYS A 48 44.95 -4.44 -8.82
CA LYS A 48 45.28 -5.86 -8.62
C LYS A 48 44.10 -6.65 -8.04
N LEU A 49 43.37 -6.07 -7.09
CA LEU A 49 42.17 -6.67 -6.49
C LEU A 49 41.00 -6.71 -7.48
N SER A 50 40.84 -5.68 -8.32
CA SER A 50 39.85 -5.64 -9.40
C SER A 50 40.10 -6.76 -10.42
N ARG A 51 41.35 -6.92 -10.90
CA ARG A 51 41.72 -8.01 -11.83
C ARG A 51 41.46 -9.41 -11.28
N LYS A 52 41.49 -9.57 -9.95
CA LYS A 52 41.21 -10.84 -9.26
C LYS A 52 39.76 -10.95 -8.75
N MET A 53 38.89 -9.98 -9.06
CA MET A 53 37.49 -9.95 -8.60
C MET A 53 37.33 -10.02 -7.07
N HIS A 54 38.27 -9.44 -6.32
CA HIS A 54 38.26 -9.39 -4.84
C HIS A 54 37.91 -8.01 -4.27
N LEU A 55 37.41 -7.10 -5.10
CA LEU A 55 37.07 -5.75 -4.68
C LEU A 55 35.72 -5.74 -3.97
N THR A 56 35.70 -5.33 -2.70
CA THR A 56 34.49 -5.23 -1.89
C THR A 56 34.15 -3.77 -1.62
N ILE A 57 32.90 -3.39 -1.84
CA ILE A 57 32.40 -2.06 -1.50
C ILE A 57 31.81 -2.10 -0.09
N ASN A 58 32.16 -1.13 0.75
CA ASN A 58 31.54 -1.01 2.06
C ASN A 58 30.14 -0.40 1.91
N LEU A 59 29.13 -1.26 1.86
CA LEU A 59 27.72 -0.85 1.72
C LEU A 59 27.28 0.14 2.81
N LYS A 60 27.83 0.07 4.03
CA LYS A 60 27.47 1.00 5.12
C LYS A 60 27.81 2.47 4.83
N LYS A 61 28.75 2.72 3.92
CA LYS A 61 29.18 4.08 3.52
C LYS A 61 28.46 4.60 2.28
N VAL A 62 27.67 3.75 1.61
CA VAL A 62 26.94 4.13 0.40
C VAL A 62 25.62 4.78 0.82
N GLU A 63 25.29 5.91 0.20
CA GLU A 63 23.95 6.49 0.35
C GLU A 63 22.95 5.65 -0.44
N HIS A 64 21.92 5.15 0.25
CA HIS A 64 20.90 4.29 -0.37
C HIS A 64 19.72 5.11 -0.90
N TRP A 65 19.76 6.45 -0.78
CA TRP A 65 18.63 7.31 -1.05
C TRP A 65 18.33 7.45 -2.55
N GLN A 66 17.20 6.91 -3.02
CA GLN A 66 16.76 7.05 -4.41
C GLN A 66 15.42 7.78 -4.53
N LEU A 67 15.43 8.96 -5.18
CA LEU A 67 14.23 9.78 -5.40
C LEU A 67 13.18 9.08 -6.28
N SER A 68 13.63 8.27 -7.24
CA SER A 68 12.76 7.50 -8.15
C SER A 68 11.79 6.59 -7.41
N ILE A 69 12.20 6.01 -6.28
CA ILE A 69 11.36 5.14 -5.46
C ILE A 69 10.17 5.93 -4.89
N PHE A 70 10.39 7.14 -4.38
CA PHE A 70 9.32 7.97 -3.80
C PHE A 70 8.31 8.40 -4.86
N HIS A 71 8.77 8.69 -6.07
CA HIS A 71 7.87 8.99 -7.19
C HIS A 71 7.09 7.74 -7.65
N HIS A 72 7.73 6.57 -7.67
CA HIS A 72 7.04 5.32 -8.01
C HIS A 72 5.89 5.01 -7.04
N TYR A 73 6.13 5.20 -5.74
CA TYR A 73 5.12 5.03 -4.69
C TYR A 73 4.24 6.26 -4.49
N ARG A 74 4.39 7.32 -5.30
CA ARG A 74 3.61 8.57 -5.23
C ARG A 74 3.55 9.21 -3.83
N ILE A 75 4.61 9.06 -3.05
CA ILE A 75 4.64 9.54 -1.66
C ILE A 75 4.58 11.07 -1.60
N PHE A 76 5.33 11.77 -2.45
CA PHE A 76 5.31 13.23 -2.47
C PHE A 76 3.99 13.80 -2.99
N ASP A 77 3.39 13.11 -3.98
CA ASP A 77 2.11 13.51 -4.58
C ASP A 77 1.01 13.57 -3.53
N ASP A 78 0.98 12.57 -2.64
CA ASP A 78 -0.06 12.40 -1.64
C ASP A 78 0.18 13.22 -0.37
N ILE A 79 1.45 13.45 0.02
CA ILE A 79 1.77 14.29 1.20
C ILE A 79 1.67 15.79 0.87
N PHE A 80 2.27 16.21 -0.24
CA PHE A 80 2.36 17.62 -0.61
C PHE A 80 1.42 17.91 -1.76
N HIS A 81 1.81 17.57 -2.99
CA HIS A 81 1.06 17.63 -4.26
C HIS A 81 1.93 17.05 -5.39
N THR A 82 1.34 16.75 -6.56
CA THR A 82 1.97 16.02 -7.69
C THR A 82 3.27 16.63 -8.26
N ASN A 83 3.49 17.92 -8.04
CA ASN A 83 4.60 18.66 -8.64
C ASN A 83 5.71 18.97 -7.64
N VAL A 84 5.63 18.47 -6.41
CA VAL A 84 6.53 18.84 -5.31
C VAL A 84 7.44 17.67 -4.98
N PHE A 85 8.71 17.95 -4.72
CA PHE A 85 9.65 16.94 -4.20
C PHE A 85 10.70 17.60 -3.31
N PHE A 86 11.49 16.78 -2.64
CA PHE A 86 12.71 17.25 -2.00
C PHE A 86 13.74 16.13 -1.88
N HIS A 87 14.98 16.52 -1.58
CA HIS A 87 16.06 15.60 -1.31
C HIS A 87 16.31 15.41 0.18
N ASN A 88 16.53 14.16 0.60
CA ASN A 88 17.01 13.91 1.95
C ASN A 88 18.41 14.51 2.12
N THR A 89 18.52 15.43 3.07
CA THR A 89 19.77 16.12 3.44
C THR A 89 20.23 15.78 4.85
N GLN A 90 19.35 15.18 5.65
CA GLN A 90 19.61 14.77 7.02
C GLN A 90 19.34 13.27 7.17
N ASN A 91 20.29 12.56 7.76
CA ASN A 91 20.08 11.14 8.06
C ASN A 91 19.14 10.98 9.25
N MET A 92 18.12 10.17 9.04
CA MET A 92 17.15 9.76 10.04
C MET A 92 17.03 8.24 9.99
N GLN A 93 16.99 7.60 11.15
CA GLN A 93 16.70 6.18 11.28
C GLN A 93 15.60 5.99 12.31
N LEU A 94 14.56 5.26 11.93
CA LEU A 94 13.48 4.86 12.82
C LEU A 94 13.45 3.34 12.88
N LYS A 95 13.45 2.77 14.08
CA LYS A 95 13.49 1.31 14.30
C LYS A 95 12.51 0.87 15.38
N TRP A 96 11.82 -0.24 15.13
CA TRP A 96 11.05 -1.00 16.10
C TRP A 96 11.83 -2.27 16.44
N GLY A 97 12.61 -2.25 17.52
CA GLY A 97 13.49 -3.36 17.89
C GLY A 97 14.47 -3.70 16.76
N SER A 98 14.27 -4.84 16.10
CA SER A 98 15.07 -5.27 14.93
C SER A 98 14.62 -4.67 13.59
N THR A 99 13.38 -4.20 13.50
CA THR A 99 12.74 -3.82 12.23
C THR A 99 12.91 -2.32 11.99
N GLY A 100 13.68 -1.95 10.97
CA GLY A 100 13.89 -0.55 10.57
C GLY A 100 12.89 -0.06 9.54
N LEU A 101 12.63 1.25 9.54
CA LEU A 101 11.89 1.94 8.48
C LEU A 101 12.89 2.49 7.44
N TYR A 102 12.74 2.05 6.20
CA TYR A 102 13.66 2.36 5.08
C TYR A 102 12.91 3.03 3.92
N GLN A 103 12.94 2.44 2.72
CA GLN A 103 12.38 2.98 1.48
C GLN A 103 11.43 1.97 0.81
N GLY A 104 10.32 1.68 1.47
CA GLY A 104 9.29 0.76 0.99
C GLY A 104 9.50 -0.69 1.45
N ASN A 105 10.29 -0.94 2.50
CA ASN A 105 10.34 -2.26 3.10
C ASN A 105 8.99 -2.62 3.75
N LEU A 106 8.72 -3.92 3.89
CA LEU A 106 7.55 -4.39 4.61
C LEU A 106 7.81 -4.36 6.12
N ILE A 107 6.82 -3.91 6.89
CA ILE A 107 6.79 -3.97 8.35
C ILE A 107 5.48 -4.60 8.81
N ASP A 108 5.54 -5.38 9.89
CA ASP A 108 4.35 -5.94 10.52
C ASP A 108 3.76 -4.93 11.50
N ALA A 109 2.43 -4.83 11.54
CA ALA A 109 1.77 -3.88 12.45
C ALA A 109 2.04 -4.25 13.92
N ALA A 110 2.24 -5.52 14.24
CA ALA A 110 2.58 -6.04 15.55
C ALA A 110 3.90 -5.48 16.08
N ASP A 111 4.92 -5.35 15.23
CA ASP A 111 6.21 -4.74 15.58
C ASP A 111 6.05 -3.27 15.99
N THR A 112 5.03 -2.60 15.45
CA THR A 112 4.71 -1.20 15.74
C THR A 112 3.81 -1.02 16.97
N SER A 113 3.66 -2.03 17.83
CA SER A 113 2.86 -1.89 19.06
C SER A 113 3.48 -0.90 20.05
N ASN A 114 4.80 -0.84 20.10
CA ASN A 114 5.58 0.04 20.99
C ASN A 114 6.18 1.22 20.21
N LYS A 115 6.52 2.30 20.93
CA LYS A 115 7.19 3.48 20.35
C LYS A 115 8.53 3.06 19.70
N PRO A 116 8.86 3.56 18.50
CA PRO A 116 10.14 3.26 17.87
C PRO A 116 11.28 4.08 18.46
N ASP A 117 12.49 3.54 18.31
CA ASP A 117 13.73 4.27 18.53
C ASP A 117 14.04 5.12 17.31
N ILE A 118 14.18 6.43 17.52
CA ILE A 118 14.46 7.40 16.47
C ILE A 118 15.84 8.01 16.71
N TRP A 119 16.70 7.90 15.70
CA TRP A 119 17.98 8.57 15.65
C TRP A 119 17.97 9.61 14.53
N ILE A 120 18.28 10.85 14.88
CA ILE A 120 18.35 12.00 13.98
C ILE A 120 19.78 12.53 13.99
N GLN A 121 20.37 12.72 12.81
CA GLN A 121 21.69 13.33 12.68
C GLN A 121 21.65 14.79 13.13
N SER A 122 22.56 15.19 14.03
CA SER A 122 22.71 16.59 14.44
C SER A 122 23.40 17.42 13.34
N LEU A 123 22.89 18.62 13.12
CA LEU A 123 23.36 19.54 12.07
C LEU A 123 23.69 20.94 12.64
N ASN A 124 24.15 20.98 13.90
CA ASN A 124 24.57 22.17 14.64
C ASN A 124 23.50 23.28 14.69
N GLY A 125 22.42 23.02 15.42
CA GLY A 125 21.45 24.02 15.86
C GLY A 125 20.07 23.96 15.20
N GLY A 126 19.13 24.68 15.82
CA GLY A 126 17.71 24.66 15.46
C GLY A 126 16.94 23.52 16.12
N PHE A 127 15.75 23.28 15.59
CA PHE A 127 14.81 22.27 16.06
C PHE A 127 14.36 21.39 14.89
N SER A 128 13.92 20.18 15.21
CA SER A 128 13.32 19.25 14.26
C SER A 128 11.93 18.84 14.75
N SER A 129 10.99 18.71 13.83
CA SER A 129 9.69 18.08 14.05
C SER A 129 9.62 16.85 13.17
N PHE A 130 9.10 15.74 13.67
CA PHE A 130 8.79 14.60 12.80
C PHE A 130 7.32 14.20 12.90
N VAL A 131 6.83 13.63 11.81
CA VAL A 131 5.47 13.14 11.66
C VAL A 131 5.55 11.71 11.15
N LEU A 132 4.92 10.78 11.87
CA LEU A 132 4.66 9.42 11.41
C LEU A 132 3.21 9.33 10.95
N LEU A 133 3.01 9.03 9.68
CA LEU A 133 1.72 9.09 9.00
C LEU A 133 1.44 7.82 8.18
N ASN A 134 0.16 7.52 8.02
CA ASN A 134 -0.36 6.47 7.17
C ASN A 134 -1.20 7.12 6.05
N LEU A 135 -0.66 7.08 4.84
CA LEU A 135 -1.23 7.73 3.66
C LEU A 135 -2.55 7.10 3.23
N ASP A 136 -2.68 5.78 3.41
CA ASP A 136 -3.80 4.98 2.93
C ASP A 136 -4.80 4.65 4.06
N GLY A 137 -4.57 5.20 5.25
CA GLY A 137 -5.24 4.79 6.48
C GLY A 137 -6.64 5.36 6.70
N ASN A 138 -7.06 6.39 5.96
CA ASN A 138 -8.28 7.13 6.29
C ASN A 138 -9.56 6.40 5.83
N PRO A 139 -10.43 5.95 6.76
CA PRO A 139 -11.66 5.25 6.40
C PRO A 139 -12.85 6.18 6.12
N TYR A 140 -12.76 7.48 6.42
CA TYR A 140 -13.89 8.41 6.38
C TYR A 140 -13.93 9.29 5.14
N SER A 141 -12.76 9.68 4.62
CA SER A 141 -12.65 10.55 3.45
C SER A 141 -11.53 10.11 2.53
N CYS A 142 -11.67 10.42 1.23
CA CYS A 142 -10.64 10.13 0.23
C CYS A 142 -9.37 10.98 0.39
N GLY A 143 -9.42 12.06 1.16
CA GLY A 143 -8.28 12.92 1.46
C GLY A 143 -8.02 12.98 2.96
N GLY A 144 -6.78 13.29 3.33
CA GLY A 144 -6.31 13.34 4.71
C GLY A 144 -5.66 12.03 5.13
N GLU A 145 -4.54 12.14 5.82
CA GLU A 145 -3.69 11.06 6.27
C GLU A 145 -3.93 10.81 7.77
N ILE A 146 -3.79 9.56 8.23
CA ILE A 146 -3.82 9.28 9.66
C ILE A 146 -2.44 9.50 10.24
N VAL A 147 -2.33 10.39 11.24
CA VAL A 147 -1.08 10.60 11.97
C VAL A 147 -1.02 9.70 13.20
N HIS A 148 -0.04 8.81 13.14
CA HIS A 148 0.28 7.87 14.20
C HIS A 148 1.09 8.53 15.31
N TRP A 149 2.01 9.44 14.97
CA TRP A 149 2.84 10.12 15.95
C TRP A 149 3.31 11.48 15.43
N LEU A 150 3.21 12.53 16.25
CA LEU A 150 3.70 13.87 15.93
C LEU A 150 4.42 14.44 17.14
N VAL A 151 5.71 14.69 16.99
CA VAL A 151 6.53 15.38 18.00
C VAL A 151 7.16 16.60 17.34
N ALA A 152 6.93 17.75 17.95
CA ALA A 152 7.45 19.03 17.48
C ALA A 152 8.62 19.52 18.34
N ASN A 153 9.39 20.46 17.82
CA ASN A 153 10.40 21.21 18.58
C ASN A 153 11.46 20.34 19.29
N ILE A 154 11.89 19.24 18.68
CA ILE A 154 12.99 18.41 19.18
C ILE A 154 14.29 19.21 19.02
N PRO A 155 15.00 19.53 20.12
CA PRO A 155 16.26 20.25 20.01
C PRO A 155 17.31 19.43 19.26
N ASP A 156 18.13 20.09 18.45
CA ASP A 156 19.19 19.42 17.71
C ASP A 156 20.15 18.63 18.62
N GLY A 157 20.48 17.40 18.23
CA GLY A 157 21.35 16.49 18.99
C GLY A 157 20.74 15.88 20.25
N LYS A 158 19.45 16.13 20.55
CA LYS A 158 18.74 15.53 21.68
C LYS A 158 17.84 14.36 21.29
N SER A 159 17.31 13.68 22.30
CA SER A 159 16.36 12.59 22.12
C SER A 159 14.99 13.12 21.72
N VAL A 160 14.16 12.27 21.10
CA VAL A 160 12.78 12.62 20.76
C VAL A 160 11.94 12.99 22.00
N GLY A 161 12.28 12.45 23.17
CA GLY A 161 11.59 12.75 24.43
C GLY A 161 11.74 14.20 24.90
N ASP A 162 12.76 14.92 24.43
CA ASP A 162 12.97 16.34 24.73
C ASP A 162 12.08 17.27 23.87
N GLY A 163 11.39 16.73 22.88
CA GLY A 163 10.43 17.44 22.05
C GLY A 163 9.04 17.57 22.70
N THR A 164 8.19 18.38 22.08
CA THR A 164 6.78 18.54 22.46
C THR A 164 5.91 17.51 21.73
N GLU A 165 5.41 16.49 22.44
CA GLU A 165 4.48 15.50 21.86
C GLU A 165 3.10 16.13 21.63
N ILE A 166 2.73 16.32 20.36
CA ILE A 166 1.45 16.93 19.96
C ILE A 166 0.40 15.82 19.76
N VAL A 167 0.74 14.79 18.99
CA VAL A 167 -0.12 13.63 18.77
C VAL A 167 0.58 12.45 19.43
N PRO A 168 -0.02 11.81 20.45
CA PRO A 168 0.61 10.69 21.13
C PRO A 168 0.70 9.48 20.20
N TYR A 169 1.79 8.72 20.36
CA TYR A 169 2.04 7.51 19.56
C TYR A 169 0.84 6.57 19.54
N PHE A 170 0.49 6.12 18.34
CA PHE A 170 -0.49 5.08 18.11
C PHE A 170 0.07 4.08 17.09
N GLN A 171 -0.12 2.80 17.38
CA GLN A 171 0.29 1.69 16.53
C GLN A 171 -0.22 1.86 15.10
N VAL A 172 0.52 1.35 14.12
CA VAL A 172 0.12 1.35 12.72
C VAL A 172 -1.09 0.42 12.53
N VAL A 173 -2.19 0.91 11.94
CA VAL A 173 -3.46 0.17 11.85
C VAL A 173 -3.98 0.02 10.40
N PRO A 174 -3.33 -0.76 9.54
CA PRO A 174 -3.86 -1.14 8.23
C PRO A 174 -5.13 -1.99 8.39
N PHE A 175 -6.21 -1.62 7.73
CA PHE A 175 -7.49 -2.34 7.88
C PHE A 175 -7.47 -3.69 7.17
N ARG A 176 -8.33 -4.61 7.63
CA ARG A 176 -8.39 -5.94 7.01
C ARG A 176 -8.98 -5.82 5.61
N GLY A 177 -8.24 -6.31 4.62
CA GLY A 177 -8.69 -6.37 3.23
C GLY A 177 -8.52 -5.09 2.40
N THR A 178 -7.83 -4.08 2.94
CA THR A 178 -7.43 -2.86 2.17
C THR A 178 -6.08 -2.99 1.47
N GLY A 179 -5.33 -4.06 1.77
CA GLY A 179 -4.01 -4.32 1.16
C GLY A 179 -2.86 -3.71 1.95
N TYR A 180 -1.85 -3.21 1.24
CA TYR A 180 -0.67 -2.58 1.85
C TYR A 180 -0.88 -1.08 2.02
N HIS A 181 -0.64 -0.59 3.22
CA HIS A 181 -0.67 0.82 3.57
C HIS A 181 0.75 1.40 3.56
N ARG A 182 0.92 2.59 3.00
CA ARG A 182 2.19 3.31 2.99
C ARG A 182 2.33 4.15 4.26
N ILE A 183 3.31 3.79 5.07
CA ILE A 183 3.63 4.46 6.33
C ILE A 183 4.85 5.33 6.12
N ALA A 184 4.69 6.64 6.19
CA ALA A 184 5.76 7.60 5.98
C ALA A 184 6.19 8.28 7.28
N CYS A 185 7.48 8.51 7.44
CA CYS A 185 8.07 9.31 8.49
C CYS A 185 8.72 10.54 7.85
N LEU A 186 8.10 11.71 8.05
CA LEU A 186 8.55 12.99 7.54
C LEU A 186 9.29 13.75 8.64
N LEU A 187 10.49 14.24 8.34
CA LEU A 187 11.29 15.12 9.20
C LEU A 187 11.30 16.53 8.62
N LEU A 188 10.90 17.50 9.42
CA LEU A 188 10.86 18.92 9.14
C LEU A 188 11.86 19.60 10.07
N ARG A 189 12.64 20.53 9.54
CA ARG A 189 13.59 21.33 10.31
C ARG A 189 13.16 22.79 10.33
N HIS A 190 13.40 23.45 11.46
CA HIS A 190 13.05 24.85 11.70
C HIS A 190 13.97 25.50 12.74
N ASN A 191 14.05 26.83 12.73
CA ASN A 191 14.93 27.58 13.63
C ASN A 191 14.20 28.11 14.88
N GLU A 192 12.92 28.42 14.77
CA GLU A 192 12.10 29.02 15.83
C GLU A 192 11.12 28.03 16.42
N ILE A 193 10.80 28.10 17.71
CA ILE A 193 9.85 27.18 18.34
C ILE A 193 8.45 27.37 17.75
N ILE A 194 7.82 26.27 17.33
CA ILE A 194 6.51 26.28 16.67
C ILE A 194 5.44 25.81 17.65
N ASN A 195 4.37 26.58 17.76
CA ASN A 195 3.23 26.20 18.60
C ASN A 195 2.18 25.44 17.79
N LEU A 196 2.10 24.12 17.98
CA LEU A 196 1.11 23.23 17.35
C LEU A 196 0.03 22.76 18.34
N THR A 197 -0.12 23.44 19.48
CA THR A 197 -1.04 22.99 20.55
C THR A 197 -2.49 22.92 20.08
N SER A 198 -2.90 23.77 19.13
CA SER A 198 -4.23 23.76 18.51
C SER A 198 -4.53 22.51 17.68
N ARG A 199 -3.49 21.76 17.28
CA ARG A 199 -3.59 20.54 16.47
C ARG A 199 -3.56 19.27 17.32
N LYS A 200 -3.56 19.40 18.65
CA LYS A 200 -3.62 18.25 19.55
C LYS A 200 -4.99 17.55 19.41
N PRO A 201 -5.03 16.22 19.24
CA PRO A 201 -6.29 15.50 19.14
C PRO A 201 -7.06 15.61 20.46
N SER A 202 -8.36 15.92 20.37
CA SER A 202 -9.24 16.05 21.54
C SER A 202 -9.55 14.69 22.18
N SER A 203 -9.60 13.64 21.38
CA SER A 203 -9.88 12.26 21.81
C SER A 203 -8.90 11.25 21.19
N PRO A 204 -8.81 10.02 21.72
CA PRO A 204 -7.97 8.98 21.13
C PRO A 204 -8.55 8.36 19.84
N ALA A 205 -9.72 8.82 19.38
CA ALA A 205 -10.37 8.31 18.19
C ALA A 205 -9.54 8.55 16.93
N LEU A 206 -9.72 7.69 15.90
CA LEU A 206 -9.01 7.86 14.63
C LEU A 206 -9.40 9.15 13.90
N ILE A 207 -10.63 9.62 14.07
CA ILE A 207 -11.13 10.80 13.35
C ILE A 207 -10.37 12.07 13.73
N ASP A 208 -9.97 12.20 15.00
CA ASP A 208 -9.20 13.35 15.51
C ASP A 208 -7.72 13.29 15.12
N ARG A 209 -7.27 12.17 14.55
CA ARG A 209 -5.90 11.93 14.07
C ARG A 209 -5.74 12.14 12.57
N ILE A 210 -6.82 12.49 11.87
CA ILE A 210 -6.79 12.77 10.44
C ILE A 210 -6.28 14.17 10.26
N PHE A 211 -5.12 14.31 9.61
CA PHE A 211 -4.57 15.59 9.22
C PHE A 211 -4.40 15.63 7.71
N ASN A 212 -4.43 16.84 7.15
CA ASN A 212 -3.90 17.09 5.82
C ASN A 212 -2.51 17.71 6.01
N VAL A 213 -1.47 16.89 5.90
CA VAL A 213 -0.09 17.31 6.15
C VAL A 213 0.34 18.38 5.15
N GLY A 214 -0.12 18.31 3.90
CA GLY A 214 0.15 19.34 2.88
C GLY A 214 -0.42 20.72 3.26
N GLN A 215 -1.65 20.76 3.77
CA GLN A 215 -2.26 22.01 4.27
C GLN A 215 -1.52 22.53 5.50
N LEU A 216 -1.18 21.65 6.44
CA LEU A 216 -0.42 22.01 7.64
C LEU A 216 0.97 22.55 7.26
N TYR A 217 1.65 21.94 6.31
CA TYR A 217 2.93 22.41 5.79
C TYR A 217 2.80 23.82 5.20
N LYS A 218 1.74 24.08 4.43
CA LYS A 218 1.49 25.39 3.81
C LYS A 218 1.27 26.50 4.84
N GLU A 219 0.66 26.20 5.99
CA GLU A 219 0.51 27.17 7.08
C GLU A 219 1.86 27.59 7.69
N PHE A 220 2.81 26.65 7.77
CA PHE A 220 4.13 26.85 8.38
C PHE A 220 5.27 26.90 7.36
N GLU A 221 4.99 27.11 6.08
CA GLU A 221 5.95 27.00 4.97
C GLU A 221 7.19 27.89 5.15
N LYS A 222 7.04 29.04 5.81
CA LYS A 222 8.15 29.96 6.09
C LYS A 222 9.09 29.47 7.19
N GLN A 223 8.60 28.62 8.08
CA GLN A 223 9.33 28.15 9.27
C GLN A 223 9.83 26.71 9.09
N TRP A 224 9.01 25.85 8.46
CA TRP A 224 9.33 24.46 8.20
C TRP A 224 9.98 24.27 6.85
N THR A 225 11.06 23.49 6.84
CA THR A 225 11.67 22.99 5.62
C THR A 225 11.86 21.47 5.76
N PRO A 226 11.37 20.66 4.82
CA PRO A 226 11.54 19.20 4.89
C PRO A 226 13.02 18.83 4.70
N SER A 227 13.53 18.01 5.61
CA SER A 227 14.93 17.58 5.61
C SER A 227 15.12 16.11 5.26
N SER A 228 14.17 15.26 5.68
CA SER A 228 14.27 13.81 5.50
C SER A 228 12.88 13.19 5.39
N LEU A 229 12.76 12.19 4.54
CA LEU A 229 11.58 11.33 4.44
C LEU A 229 12.04 9.89 4.45
N SER A 230 11.28 9.01 5.05
CA SER A 230 11.47 7.56 4.92
C SER A 230 10.09 6.91 4.94
N PHE A 231 9.92 5.75 4.33
CA PHE A 231 8.62 5.09 4.34
C PHE A 231 8.74 3.58 4.30
N ALA A 232 7.71 2.90 4.76
CA ALA A 232 7.55 1.45 4.73
C ALA A 232 6.13 1.10 4.28
N GLN A 233 5.90 -0.17 3.98
CA GLN A 233 4.58 -0.71 3.72
C GLN A 233 4.16 -1.59 4.90
N ALA A 234 2.91 -1.47 5.33
CA ALA A 234 2.35 -2.31 6.39
C ALA A 234 1.09 -3.02 5.89
N SER A 235 0.90 -4.28 6.27
CA SER A 235 -0.31 -5.06 6.01
C SER A 235 -1.04 -5.37 7.31
N TRP A 236 -2.34 -5.69 7.18
CA TRP A 236 -3.15 -6.10 8.32
C TRP A 236 -2.59 -7.35 9.02
N ASP A 237 -2.63 -7.32 10.34
CA ASP A 237 -2.41 -8.47 11.21
C ASP A 237 -3.43 -8.49 12.37
N ALA A 238 -3.35 -9.52 13.23
CA ALA A 238 -4.27 -9.66 14.36
C ALA A 238 -4.12 -8.55 15.41
N SER A 239 -2.92 -7.97 15.57
CA SER A 239 -2.64 -6.94 16.57
C SER A 239 -3.38 -5.62 16.26
N VAL A 240 -3.65 -5.35 14.98
CA VAL A 240 -4.48 -4.20 14.55
C VAL A 240 -5.86 -4.24 15.20
N ASN A 241 -6.46 -5.43 15.30
CA ASN A 241 -7.80 -5.55 15.89
C ASN A 241 -7.79 -5.14 17.37
N GLU A 242 -6.78 -5.56 18.11
CA GLU A 242 -6.60 -5.17 19.51
C GLU A 242 -6.35 -3.67 19.66
N ALA A 243 -5.58 -3.06 18.75
CA ALA A 243 -5.35 -1.62 18.72
C ALA A 243 -6.63 -0.81 18.46
N LEU A 244 -7.47 -1.27 17.53
CA LEU A 244 -8.76 -0.63 17.24
C LEU A 244 -9.76 -0.82 18.38
N HIS A 245 -9.80 -2.00 19.00
CA HIS A 245 -10.65 -2.23 20.17
C HIS A 245 -10.22 -1.37 21.38
N ARG A 246 -8.92 -1.11 21.57
CA ARG A 246 -8.41 -0.21 22.62
C ARG A 246 -8.97 1.21 22.53
N ILE A 247 -9.29 1.69 21.32
CA ILE A 247 -9.93 3.00 21.09
C ILE A 247 -11.46 2.92 20.98
N GLY A 248 -12.05 1.77 21.28
CA GLY A 248 -13.51 1.55 21.23
C GLY A 248 -14.08 1.39 19.82
N MET A 249 -13.25 1.18 18.80
CA MET A 249 -13.67 1.02 17.41
C MET A 249 -13.71 -0.46 17.03
N LYS A 250 -14.80 -0.90 16.39
CA LYS A 250 -14.87 -2.26 15.81
C LYS A 250 -13.97 -2.33 14.57
N SER A 251 -13.21 -3.40 14.43
CA SER A 251 -12.32 -3.61 13.28
C SER A 251 -13.12 -3.75 11.97
N PRO A 252 -13.01 -2.81 11.03
CA PRO A 252 -13.69 -2.93 9.74
C PRO A 252 -13.01 -3.99 8.88
N ILE A 253 -13.84 -4.68 8.08
CA ILE A 253 -13.38 -5.68 7.11
C ILE A 253 -13.82 -5.18 5.74
N TYR A 254 -12.85 -5.04 4.85
CA TYR A 254 -13.05 -4.66 3.47
C TYR A 254 -12.87 -5.89 2.59
N GLU A 255 -13.64 -5.93 1.51
CA GLU A 255 -13.49 -6.93 0.46
C GLU A 255 -13.40 -6.21 -0.88
N TYR A 256 -12.47 -6.66 -1.73
CA TYR A 256 -12.34 -6.12 -3.06
C TYR A 256 -13.54 -6.56 -3.92
N GLN A 257 -14.38 -5.60 -4.27
CA GLN A 257 -15.50 -5.83 -5.17
C GLN A 257 -15.04 -5.66 -6.62
N TYR A 258 -14.97 -6.77 -7.35
CA TYR A 258 -14.75 -6.72 -8.80
C TYR A 258 -15.93 -6.05 -9.51
N TYR A 259 -15.63 -5.31 -10.57
CA TYR A 259 -16.68 -4.80 -11.46
C TYR A 259 -17.54 -5.96 -11.96
N PRO A 260 -18.88 -5.80 -11.96
CA PRO A 260 -19.74 -6.82 -12.53
C PRO A 260 -19.38 -7.01 -14.01
N PRO A 261 -19.42 -8.26 -14.51
CA PRO A 261 -19.16 -8.50 -15.93
C PRO A 261 -20.18 -7.75 -16.77
N VAL A 262 -19.73 -7.14 -17.87
CA VAL A 262 -20.61 -6.46 -18.82
C VAL A 262 -21.60 -7.49 -19.38
N LYS A 263 -22.89 -7.25 -19.18
CA LYS A 263 -23.98 -8.07 -19.71
C LYS A 263 -24.56 -7.41 -20.94
N MET A 264 -24.85 -8.22 -21.96
CA MET A 264 -25.66 -7.77 -23.10
C MET A 264 -27.13 -7.70 -22.68
N ASP A 265 -27.94 -6.88 -23.35
CA ASP A 265 -29.38 -6.89 -23.13
C ASP A 265 -29.97 -8.25 -23.54
N GLN A 266 -30.86 -8.79 -22.70
CA GLN A 266 -31.52 -10.06 -22.97
C GLN A 266 -32.47 -9.89 -24.17
N LYS A 267 -32.20 -10.64 -25.23
CA LYS A 267 -33.10 -10.81 -26.38
C LYS A 267 -33.86 -12.12 -26.24
N GLU A 268 -35.14 -12.11 -26.58
CA GLU A 268 -35.94 -13.34 -26.64
C GLU A 268 -35.35 -14.33 -27.66
N PHE A 269 -34.98 -13.81 -28.84
CA PHE A 269 -34.33 -14.58 -29.90
C PHE A 269 -33.04 -13.88 -30.36
N PRO A 270 -31.86 -14.31 -29.86
CA PRO A 270 -30.58 -13.82 -30.34
C PRO A 270 -30.39 -14.10 -31.84
N LEU A 271 -30.07 -13.06 -32.63
CA LEU A 271 -29.82 -13.20 -34.08
C LEU A 271 -28.66 -14.15 -34.40
N LYS A 272 -27.64 -14.18 -33.55
CA LYS A 272 -26.54 -15.14 -33.61
C LYS A 272 -26.79 -16.24 -32.59
N PRO A 273 -26.65 -17.53 -32.94
CA PRO A 273 -26.84 -18.62 -31.99
C PRO A 273 -25.87 -18.46 -30.83
N GLN A 274 -26.41 -18.34 -29.61
CA GLN A 274 -25.64 -18.25 -28.38
C GLN A 274 -25.73 -19.59 -27.62
N PRO A 275 -24.65 -20.02 -26.94
CA PRO A 275 -24.70 -21.20 -26.09
C PRO A 275 -25.70 -20.99 -24.95
N PHE A 276 -26.73 -21.85 -24.90
CA PHE A 276 -27.87 -21.69 -23.99
C PHE A 276 -27.46 -21.61 -22.51
N ASN A 277 -26.45 -22.41 -22.11
CA ASN A 277 -25.96 -22.48 -20.74
C ASN A 277 -25.38 -21.13 -20.31
N LEU A 278 -24.48 -20.54 -21.11
CA LEU A 278 -23.86 -19.26 -20.81
C LEU A 278 -24.84 -18.11 -20.94
N TYR A 279 -25.67 -18.11 -21.99
CA TYR A 279 -26.61 -17.04 -22.26
C TYR A 279 -27.70 -16.93 -21.19
N LEU A 280 -28.39 -18.04 -20.89
CA LEU A 280 -29.44 -18.01 -19.87
C LEU A 280 -28.87 -17.83 -18.46
N ASP A 281 -27.66 -18.34 -18.19
CA ASP A 281 -26.98 -18.10 -16.89
C ASP A 281 -26.72 -16.62 -16.62
N GLN A 282 -26.44 -15.79 -17.64
CA GLN A 282 -26.17 -14.37 -17.45
C GLN A 282 -27.36 -13.60 -16.85
N PHE A 283 -28.58 -14.04 -17.14
CA PHE A 283 -29.83 -13.37 -16.77
C PHE A 283 -30.56 -14.04 -15.61
N ARG A 284 -30.07 -15.18 -15.10
CA ARG A 284 -30.66 -15.79 -13.91
C ARG A 284 -30.54 -14.86 -12.71
N ASN A 285 -31.61 -14.81 -11.91
CA ASN A 285 -31.63 -14.06 -10.67
C ASN A 285 -30.57 -14.62 -9.72
N PRO A 286 -29.64 -13.78 -9.19
CA PRO A 286 -28.61 -14.26 -8.27
C PRO A 286 -29.20 -14.97 -7.05
N LYS A 287 -30.34 -14.51 -6.53
CA LYS A 287 -31.04 -15.11 -5.38
C LYS A 287 -31.45 -16.57 -5.63
N GLU A 288 -31.97 -16.87 -6.81
CA GLU A 288 -32.37 -18.24 -7.18
C GLU A 288 -31.15 -19.14 -7.29
N ILE A 289 -30.07 -18.66 -7.93
CA ILE A 289 -28.80 -19.38 -8.04
C ILE A 289 -28.24 -19.71 -6.65
N HIS A 290 -28.25 -18.74 -5.73
CA HIS A 290 -27.81 -18.96 -4.36
C HIS A 290 -28.69 -19.97 -3.61
N ALA A 291 -30.01 -19.95 -3.83
CA ALA A 291 -30.93 -20.92 -3.23
C ALA A 291 -30.66 -22.35 -3.73
N ASP A 292 -30.43 -22.52 -5.03
CA ASP A 292 -30.09 -23.81 -5.64
C ASP A 292 -28.76 -24.36 -5.13
N LEU A 293 -27.74 -23.51 -5.05
CA LEU A 293 -26.42 -23.88 -4.51
C LEU A 293 -26.50 -24.23 -3.02
N LEU A 294 -27.28 -23.47 -2.23
CA LEU A 294 -27.51 -23.78 -0.82
C LEU A 294 -28.21 -25.14 -0.68
N LYS A 295 -29.25 -25.40 -1.47
CA LYS A 295 -29.96 -26.68 -1.47
C LYS A 295 -29.03 -27.84 -1.81
N LYS A 296 -28.20 -27.71 -2.86
CA LYS A 296 -27.19 -28.70 -3.22
C LYS A 296 -26.20 -28.96 -2.07
N ARG A 297 -25.68 -27.89 -1.47
CA ARG A 297 -24.75 -28.01 -0.35
C ARG A 297 -25.39 -28.72 0.85
N LEU A 298 -26.65 -28.42 1.17
CA LEU A 298 -27.40 -29.09 2.23
C LEU A 298 -27.62 -30.58 1.93
N GLN A 299 -27.82 -30.94 0.66
CA GLN A 299 -27.91 -32.36 0.24
C GLN A 299 -26.57 -33.10 0.38
N MET A 300 -25.45 -32.42 0.14
CA MET A 300 -24.10 -33.01 0.28
C MET A 300 -23.66 -33.12 1.75
N ARG A 301 -24.21 -32.28 2.63
CA ARG A 301 -23.86 -32.25 4.05
C ARG A 301 -24.33 -33.52 4.75
N LYS A 302 -23.42 -34.16 5.50
CA LYS A 302 -23.76 -35.21 6.46
C LYS A 302 -23.97 -34.58 7.84
N ALA A 303 -24.71 -35.24 8.73
CA ALA A 303 -25.03 -34.72 10.07
C ALA A 303 -23.79 -34.14 10.80
N ASP A 304 -22.67 -34.86 10.73
CA ASP A 304 -21.45 -34.53 11.48
C ASP A 304 -20.36 -33.85 10.64
N LYS A 305 -20.52 -33.73 9.32
CA LYS A 305 -19.44 -33.26 8.41
C LYS A 305 -19.96 -32.32 7.33
N SER A 306 -19.29 -31.18 7.21
CA SER A 306 -19.42 -30.28 6.07
C SER A 306 -18.88 -30.95 4.80
N PRO A 307 -19.43 -30.61 3.62
CA PRO A 307 -18.91 -31.12 2.36
C PRO A 307 -17.47 -30.62 2.15
N GLU A 308 -16.57 -31.54 1.86
CA GLU A 308 -15.17 -31.26 1.55
C GLU A 308 -14.97 -31.22 0.03
N GLN A 309 -14.17 -30.27 -0.42
CA GLN A 309 -13.87 -30.13 -1.84
C GLN A 309 -13.08 -31.35 -2.35
N PRO A 310 -13.48 -31.96 -3.48
CA PRO A 310 -12.72 -33.07 -4.06
C PRO A 310 -11.31 -32.64 -4.46
N LYS A 311 -10.34 -33.54 -4.28
CA LYS A 311 -8.92 -33.28 -4.61
C LYS A 311 -8.69 -33.01 -6.09
N TYR A 312 -9.46 -33.67 -6.96
CA TYR A 312 -9.37 -33.54 -8.41
C TYR A 312 -10.70 -33.00 -8.96
N PRO A 313 -10.66 -32.04 -9.92
CA PRO A 313 -11.88 -31.50 -10.53
C PRO A 313 -12.72 -32.56 -11.22
N ASP A 314 -12.08 -33.56 -11.81
CA ASP A 314 -12.75 -34.70 -12.44
C ASP A 314 -11.85 -35.94 -12.36
N ILE A 315 -12.32 -36.99 -11.69
CA ILE A 315 -11.58 -38.25 -11.50
C ILE A 315 -11.61 -39.08 -12.79
N ASP A 316 -12.74 -39.05 -13.51
CA ASP A 316 -12.99 -39.86 -14.71
C ASP A 316 -13.00 -38.99 -15.97
N TYR A 317 -12.08 -38.03 -16.05
CA TYR A 317 -12.03 -37.02 -17.11
C TYR A 317 -12.10 -37.58 -18.53
N VAL A 318 -11.42 -38.70 -18.79
CA VAL A 318 -11.39 -39.33 -20.12
C VAL A 318 -12.77 -39.88 -20.51
N GLU A 319 -13.49 -40.46 -19.56
CA GLU A 319 -14.82 -41.02 -19.80
C GLU A 319 -15.86 -39.91 -19.91
N HIS A 320 -15.88 -38.97 -18.96
CA HIS A 320 -16.80 -37.84 -18.97
C HIS A 320 -16.65 -36.99 -20.23
N LYS A 321 -15.42 -36.76 -20.72
CA LYS A 321 -15.20 -36.04 -21.98
C LYS A 321 -15.72 -36.76 -23.22
N ARG A 322 -15.83 -38.10 -23.20
CA ARG A 322 -16.34 -38.91 -24.32
C ARG A 322 -17.87 -38.99 -24.32
N TYR A 323 -18.49 -39.14 -23.15
CA TYR A 323 -19.91 -39.45 -23.02
C TYR A 323 -20.77 -38.25 -22.61
N MET A 324 -20.23 -37.25 -21.92
CA MET A 324 -20.99 -36.07 -21.50
C MET A 324 -20.94 -34.96 -22.56
N PRO A 325 -22.05 -34.24 -22.77
CA PRO A 325 -22.04 -32.95 -23.44
C PRO A 325 -21.06 -31.97 -22.77
N PHE A 326 -20.37 -31.16 -23.58
CA PHE A 326 -19.37 -30.20 -23.10
C PHE A 326 -19.83 -29.33 -21.93
N TRP A 327 -21.08 -28.83 -21.96
CA TRP A 327 -21.60 -27.96 -20.91
C TRP A 327 -21.83 -28.68 -19.57
N GLN A 328 -22.14 -29.98 -19.59
CA GLN A 328 -22.28 -30.78 -18.37
C GLN A 328 -20.91 -31.06 -17.76
N HIS A 329 -19.95 -31.41 -18.62
CA HIS A 329 -18.57 -31.64 -18.21
C HIS A 329 -17.92 -30.38 -17.62
N ASP A 330 -18.08 -29.23 -18.29
CA ASP A 330 -17.58 -27.93 -17.81
C ASP A 330 -18.23 -27.52 -16.48
N ASN A 331 -19.53 -27.76 -16.30
CA ASN A 331 -20.20 -27.50 -15.02
C ASN A 331 -19.69 -28.41 -13.90
N LEU A 332 -19.46 -29.70 -14.17
CA LEU A 332 -18.90 -30.65 -13.20
C LEU A 332 -17.52 -30.20 -12.73
N ILE A 333 -16.65 -29.84 -13.67
CA ILE A 333 -15.29 -29.34 -13.37
C ILE A 333 -15.37 -28.09 -12.50
N LYS A 334 -16.19 -27.10 -12.89
CA LYS A 334 -16.34 -25.84 -12.14
C LYS A 334 -16.94 -26.06 -10.75
N GLU A 335 -17.89 -26.98 -10.62
CA GLU A 335 -18.52 -27.35 -9.36
C GLU A 335 -17.48 -27.95 -8.41
N ASN A 336 -16.76 -28.98 -8.85
CA ASN A 336 -15.75 -29.67 -8.07
C ASN A 336 -14.52 -28.79 -7.75
N SER A 337 -14.13 -27.90 -8.67
CA SER A 337 -13.02 -26.97 -8.45
C SER A 337 -13.42 -25.74 -7.60
N GLY A 338 -14.70 -25.59 -7.25
CA GLY A 338 -15.17 -24.44 -6.48
C GLY A 338 -15.00 -23.11 -7.22
N PHE A 339 -15.05 -23.13 -8.55
CA PHE A 339 -14.79 -21.95 -9.37
C PHE A 339 -15.99 -21.00 -9.37
N SER A 340 -15.72 -19.69 -9.30
CA SER A 340 -16.75 -18.64 -9.36
C SER A 340 -17.89 -18.89 -8.34
N ARG A 341 -19.14 -18.96 -8.80
CA ARG A 341 -20.34 -19.19 -7.98
C ARG A 341 -20.29 -20.47 -7.14
N TYR A 342 -19.58 -21.51 -7.61
CA TYR A 342 -19.51 -22.80 -6.93
C TYR A 342 -18.60 -22.79 -5.70
N ARG A 343 -17.82 -21.72 -5.47
CA ARG A 343 -17.01 -21.56 -4.25
C ARG A 343 -17.84 -21.73 -2.98
N VAL A 344 -19.08 -21.23 -3.00
CA VAL A 344 -20.04 -21.29 -1.89
C VAL A 344 -20.40 -22.73 -1.47
N LEU A 345 -20.24 -23.72 -2.36
CA LEU A 345 -20.47 -25.14 -2.00
C LEU A 345 -19.45 -25.65 -0.98
N TRP A 346 -18.21 -25.19 -1.08
CA TRP A 346 -17.08 -25.68 -0.29
C TRP A 346 -16.66 -24.73 0.83
N SER A 347 -16.78 -23.41 0.63
CA SER A 347 -16.48 -22.42 1.67
C SER A 347 -17.71 -22.18 2.54
N ASN A 348 -17.58 -22.29 3.87
CA ASN A 348 -18.65 -21.88 4.78
C ASN A 348 -18.60 -20.37 5.05
N PRO A 349 -19.58 -19.57 4.61
CA PRO A 349 -19.62 -18.16 4.97
C PRO A 349 -20.06 -17.92 6.43
N ILE A 350 -20.48 -18.96 7.16
CA ILE A 350 -21.07 -18.87 8.52
C ILE A 350 -20.06 -19.33 9.61
N SER A 351 -18.79 -19.58 9.28
CA SER A 351 -17.75 -19.96 10.26
C SER A 351 -16.76 -18.84 10.51
#